data_AF-A0A5N8HH08-F1
#
_entry.id   AF-A0A5N8HH08-F1
#
_cell.length_a   1.000
_cell.length_b   1.000
_cell.length_c   1.000
_cell.angle_alpha   90.00
_cell.angle_beta   90.00
_cell.angle_gamma   90.00
#
_symmetry.space_group_name_H-M   'P 1'
#
loop_
_entity.id
_entity.type
_entity.pdbx_description
1 polymer ?
#
loop_
_entity_poly.entity_id
_entity_poly.type
_entity_poly.pdbx_seq_one_letter_code
_entity_poly.pdbx_strand_id
1 'polypeptide(L)'
;MTQFTQNTAMPSSLWQYWRGLSGWNFYFLVKFGLLWAGYLNFHPLLNLVFAAFLLMPIPRYSLHRLRHWIALPIGFALFWHDTWLPGPESIMSQGSQVAGFSTDYLIDLVTRFINWQMIGAIFVLLVAWLFLSQWIRITVFVVA
;
A
#
# COMPACT_ATOMS: atom_id res chain seq x y z
N MET A 1 4.43 -59.55 3.79
CA MET A 1 3.72 -58.28 3.53
C MET A 1 3.93 -57.36 4.73
N THR A 2 4.88 -56.43 4.66
CA THR A 2 5.13 -55.43 5.71
C THR A 2 4.46 -54.13 5.30
N GLN A 3 3.47 -53.67 6.07
CA GLN A 3 2.78 -52.42 5.81
C GLN A 3 3.65 -51.25 6.25
N PHE A 4 3.99 -50.37 5.31
CA PHE A 4 4.58 -49.07 5.60
C PHE A 4 3.47 -48.14 6.07
N THR A 5 3.38 -47.90 7.37
CA THR A 5 2.60 -46.80 7.92
C THR A 5 3.24 -45.50 7.45
N GLN A 6 2.68 -44.89 6.39
CA GLN A 6 3.08 -43.55 5.98
C GLN A 6 2.55 -42.56 7.02
N ASN A 7 3.40 -42.22 7.98
CA ASN A 7 3.24 -40.99 8.75
C ASN A 7 3.46 -39.82 7.79
N THR A 8 2.39 -39.33 7.15
CA THR A 8 2.38 -38.02 6.51
C THR A 8 2.45 -36.95 7.59
N ALA A 9 3.64 -36.72 8.14
CA ALA A 9 3.95 -35.48 8.85
C ALA A 9 3.77 -34.36 7.81
N MET A 10 2.63 -33.69 7.81
CA MET A 10 2.43 -32.51 6.97
C MET A 10 3.46 -31.46 7.41
N PRO A 11 4.41 -31.05 6.54
CA PRO A 11 5.25 -29.92 6.88
C PRO A 11 4.34 -28.69 6.86
N SER A 12 3.91 -28.23 8.02
CA SER A 12 3.30 -26.91 8.18
C SER A 12 4.41 -25.86 7.98
N SER A 13 4.84 -25.70 6.73
CA SER A 13 5.88 -24.73 6.41
C SER A 13 5.27 -23.35 6.63
N LEU A 14 5.80 -22.59 7.59
CA LEU A 14 5.39 -21.20 7.84
C LEU A 14 5.46 -20.35 6.55
N TRP A 15 6.31 -20.78 5.60
CA TRP A 15 6.45 -20.32 4.23
C TRP A 15 5.15 -20.36 3.40
N GLN A 16 4.23 -21.29 3.63
CA GLN A 16 2.93 -21.33 2.93
C GLN A 16 2.02 -20.14 3.28
N TYR A 17 2.25 -19.50 4.44
CA TYR A 17 1.47 -18.35 4.90
C TYR A 17 2.05 -17.01 4.44
N TRP A 18 3.20 -17.01 3.78
CA TRP A 18 3.76 -15.83 3.12
C TRP A 18 2.94 -15.53 1.86
N ARG A 19 1.90 -14.72 2.05
CA ARG A 19 1.12 -14.13 0.96
C ARG A 19 1.78 -12.80 0.60
N GLY A 20 2.10 -12.61 -0.68
CA GLY A 20 2.68 -11.35 -1.16
C GLY A 20 1.80 -10.12 -0.86
N LEU A 21 2.35 -8.93 -1.07
CA LEU A 21 1.69 -7.64 -0.79
C LEU A 21 0.33 -7.44 -1.47
N SER A 22 -0.04 -8.26 -2.47
CA SER A 22 -1.29 -8.13 -3.23
C SER A 22 -1.44 -6.69 -3.77
N GLY A 23 -2.58 -6.03 -3.56
CA GLY A 23 -2.84 -4.65 -3.98
C GLY A 23 -1.93 -3.59 -3.34
N TRP A 24 -1.24 -3.90 -2.23
CA TRP A 24 -0.32 -2.95 -1.59
C TRP A 24 0.93 -2.65 -2.42
N ASN A 25 1.29 -3.51 -3.37
CA ASN A 25 2.37 -3.22 -4.31
C ASN A 25 2.06 -1.96 -5.14
N PHE A 26 0.81 -1.79 -5.55
CA PHE A 26 0.39 -0.61 -6.29
C PHE A 26 0.50 0.67 -5.43
N TYR A 27 0.18 0.58 -4.13
CA TYR A 27 0.37 1.69 -3.19
C TYR A 27 1.84 2.16 -3.15
N PHE A 28 2.79 1.23 -3.00
CA PHE A 28 4.22 1.59 -3.01
C PHE A 28 4.68 2.09 -4.38
N LEU A 29 4.17 1.53 -5.48
CA LEU A 29 4.47 2.00 -6.84
C LEU A 29 4.02 3.45 -7.04
N VAL A 30 2.79 3.79 -6.60
CA VAL A 30 2.28 5.17 -6.64
C VAL A 30 3.14 6.08 -5.78
N LYS A 31 3.52 5.66 -4.57
CA LYS A 31 4.45 6.43 -3.73
C LYS A 31 5.79 6.69 -4.43
N PHE A 32 6.39 5.68 -5.06
CA PHE A 32 7.64 5.87 -5.79
C PHE A 32 7.47 6.80 -7.00
N GLY A 33 6.37 6.69 -7.74
CA GLY A 33 6.04 7.62 -8.82
C GLY A 33 5.91 9.07 -8.34
N LEU A 34 5.23 9.28 -7.22
CA LEU A 34 5.06 10.61 -6.61
C LEU A 34 6.36 11.15 -6.01
N LEU A 35 7.19 10.29 -5.39
CA LEU A 35 8.52 10.64 -4.93
C LEU A 35 9.41 11.09 -6.09
N TRP A 36 9.39 10.34 -7.19
CA TRP A 36 10.15 10.68 -8.40
C TRP A 36 9.70 12.02 -9.01
N ALA A 37 8.40 12.30 -8.95
CA ALA A 37 7.83 13.58 -9.38
C ALA A 37 8.04 14.73 -8.36
N GLY A 38 8.64 14.47 -7.20
CA GLY A 38 8.93 15.48 -6.18
C GLY A 38 7.76 15.85 -5.27
N TYR A 39 6.68 15.06 -5.26
CA TYR A 39 5.49 15.32 -4.44
C TYR A 39 5.55 14.71 -3.02
N LEU A 40 6.56 13.88 -2.71
CA LEU A 40 6.69 13.23 -1.40
C LEU A 40 8.06 13.48 -0.78
N ASN A 41 8.08 13.73 0.53
CA ASN A 41 9.24 13.57 1.39
C ASN A 41 9.23 12.16 1.98
N PHE A 42 9.74 11.21 1.20
CA PHE A 42 9.64 9.79 1.52
C PHE A 42 10.50 9.42 2.74
N HIS A 43 9.89 8.78 3.73
CA HIS A 43 10.58 8.23 4.90
C HIS A 43 10.80 6.70 4.73
N PRO A 44 12.00 6.24 4.35
CA PRO A 44 12.21 4.83 3.99
C PRO A 44 11.93 3.88 5.15
N LEU A 45 12.36 4.22 6.36
CA LEU A 45 12.22 3.36 7.52
C LEU A 45 10.76 3.06 7.85
N LEU A 46 9.90 4.09 7.91
CA LEU A 46 8.48 3.91 8.22
C LEU A 46 7.75 3.11 7.15
N ASN A 47 8.10 3.33 5.87
CA ASN A 47 7.56 2.57 4.75
C ASN A 47 8.01 1.11 4.75
N LEU A 48 9.26 0.82 5.15
CA LEU A 48 9.76 -0.54 5.31
C LEU A 48 9.12 -1.26 6.49
N VAL A 49 8.91 -0.57 7.62
CA VAL A 49 8.17 -1.13 8.77
C VAL A 49 6.73 -1.47 8.36
N PHE A 50 6.08 -0.59 7.59
CA PHE A 50 4.75 -0.87 7.07
C PHE A 50 4.73 -2.05 6.07
N ALA A 51 5.72 -2.13 5.18
CA ALA A 51 5.87 -3.26 4.27
C ALA A 51 6.09 -4.59 5.03
N ALA A 52 6.92 -4.57 6.08
CA ALA A 52 7.16 -5.73 6.95
C ALA A 52 5.87 -6.17 7.67
N PHE A 53 5.08 -5.21 8.18
CA PHE A 53 3.76 -5.48 8.76
C PHE A 53 2.80 -6.14 7.75
N LEU A 54 2.83 -5.71 6.49
CA LEU A 54 2.00 -6.28 5.43
C LEU A 54 2.46 -7.68 5.00
N LEU A 55 3.77 -7.94 5.00
CA LEU A 55 4.36 -9.23 4.64
C LEU A 55 4.26 -10.28 5.74
N MET A 56 3.99 -9.87 6.98
CA MET A 56 3.90 -10.77 8.12
C MET A 56 2.96 -11.96 7.81
N PRO A 57 3.46 -13.21 7.87
CA PRO A 57 2.67 -14.39 7.57
C PRO A 57 1.65 -14.65 8.69
N ILE A 58 0.36 -14.69 8.35
CA ILE A 58 -0.72 -14.88 9.31
C ILE A 58 -1.55 -16.10 8.87
N PRO A 59 -1.62 -17.20 9.63
CA PRO A 59 -2.32 -18.41 9.19
C PRO A 59 -3.84 -18.24 9.01
N ARG A 60 -4.46 -17.38 9.83
CA ARG A 60 -5.92 -17.26 9.91
C ARG A 60 -6.47 -16.26 8.89
N TYR A 61 -7.43 -16.70 8.07
CA TYR A 61 -8.07 -15.86 7.04
C TYR A 61 -8.74 -14.60 7.61
N SER A 62 -9.39 -14.69 8.77
CA SER A 62 -10.02 -13.53 9.43
C SER A 62 -9.01 -12.46 9.84
N LEU A 63 -7.83 -12.88 10.35
CA LEU A 63 -6.77 -11.95 10.76
C LEU A 63 -6.12 -11.27 9.55
N HIS A 64 -6.05 -11.96 8.41
CA HIS A 64 -5.65 -11.30 7.16
C HIS A 64 -6.61 -10.20 6.75
N ARG A 65 -7.93 -10.42 6.81
CA ARG A 65 -8.90 -9.38 6.46
C ARG A 65 -8.78 -8.19 7.43
N LEU A 66 -8.68 -8.47 8.74
CA LEU A 66 -8.46 -7.45 9.76
C LEU A 66 -7.18 -6.65 9.51
N ARG A 67 -6.08 -7.31 9.10
CA ARG A 67 -4.84 -6.63 8.73
C ARG A 67 -5.06 -5.60 7.63
N HIS A 68 -5.84 -5.90 6.59
CA HIS A 68 -6.10 -4.94 5.52
C HIS A 68 -6.98 -3.77 5.99
N TRP A 69 -7.95 -4.04 6.87
CA TRP A 69 -8.77 -3.02 7.49
C TRP A 69 -7.97 -2.05 8.37
N ILE A 70 -6.97 -2.55 9.09
CA ILE A 70 -6.06 -1.72 9.91
C ILE A 70 -4.97 -1.07 9.04
N ALA A 71 -4.49 -1.78 8.03
CA ALA A 71 -3.47 -1.26 7.12
C ALA A 71 -3.99 -0.12 6.26
N LEU A 72 -5.28 -0.06 5.94
CA LEU A 72 -5.89 1.04 5.17
C LEU A 72 -5.73 2.41 5.87
N PRO A 73 -6.17 2.61 7.13
CA PRO A 73 -5.96 3.86 7.83
C PRO A 73 -4.47 4.13 8.11
N ILE A 74 -3.67 3.11 8.46
CA ILE A 74 -2.22 3.29 8.67
C ILE A 74 -1.53 3.73 7.37
N GLY A 75 -1.84 3.08 6.26
CA GLY A 75 -1.29 3.39 4.94
C GLY A 75 -1.69 4.78 4.48
N PHE A 76 -2.93 5.21 4.76
CA PHE A 76 -3.38 6.57 4.51
C PHE A 76 -2.63 7.58 5.38
N ALA A 77 -2.52 7.35 6.69
CA ALA A 77 -1.80 8.22 7.61
C ALA A 77 -0.31 8.34 7.22
N LEU A 78 0.32 7.22 6.86
CA LEU A 78 1.71 7.20 6.41
C LEU A 78 1.88 7.93 5.07
N PHE A 79 0.92 7.80 4.16
CA PHE A 79 0.93 8.54 2.90
C PHE A 79 0.78 10.05 3.14
N TRP A 80 -0.13 10.46 4.02
CA TRP A 80 -0.29 11.85 4.42
C TRP A 80 0.99 12.41 5.05
N HIS A 81 1.62 11.65 5.95
CA HIS A 81 2.87 12.01 6.60
C HIS A 81 4.05 12.17 5.62
N ASP A 82 4.11 11.33 4.57
CA ASP A 82 5.13 11.48 3.52
C ASP A 82 4.82 12.65 2.57
N THR A 83 3.61 13.21 2.61
CA THR A 83 3.22 14.36 1.79
C THR A 83 3.54 15.67 2.51
N TRP A 84 3.73 16.73 1.74
CA TRP A 84 3.87 18.11 2.22
C TRP A 84 2.53 18.75 2.66
N LEU A 85 1.48 17.95 2.86
CA LEU A 85 0.17 18.45 3.26
C LEU A 85 0.22 19.00 4.69
N PRO A 86 -0.58 20.05 4.99
CA PRO A 86 -0.67 20.59 6.34
C PRO A 86 -1.09 19.49 7.33
N GLY A 87 -0.46 19.49 8.50
CA GLY A 87 -0.81 18.57 9.59
C GLY A 87 -2.24 18.81 10.07
N PRO A 88 -2.91 17.80 10.66
CA PRO A 88 -4.26 17.93 11.21
C PRO A 88 -4.39 19.12 12.18
N GLU A 89 -3.34 19.43 12.94
CA GLU A 89 -3.29 20.55 13.89
C GLU A 89 -3.32 21.90 13.17
N SER A 90 -2.64 22.01 12.02
CA SER A 90 -2.68 23.21 11.18
C SER A 90 -4.06 23.40 10.56
N ILE A 91 -4.70 22.31 10.15
CA ILE A 91 -6.07 22.34 9.61
C ILE A 91 -7.06 22.72 10.71
N MET A 92 -6.86 22.28 11.94
CA MET A 92 -7.78 22.55 13.05
C MET A 92 -7.62 23.98 13.60
N SER A 93 -6.39 24.50 13.64
CA SER A 93 -6.09 25.88 14.07
C SER A 93 -6.42 26.94 13.02
N GLN A 94 -6.26 26.63 11.73
CA GLN A 94 -6.68 27.50 10.62
C GLN A 94 -8.04 27.10 10.03
N GLY A 95 -8.69 26.09 10.60
CA GLY A 95 -9.89 25.46 10.07
C GLY A 95 -11.12 26.36 10.12
N SER A 96 -11.17 27.29 11.07
CA SER A 96 -12.20 28.32 11.11
C SER A 96 -12.15 29.26 9.89
N GLN A 97 -10.96 29.48 9.32
CA GLN A 97 -10.77 30.27 8.09
C GLN A 97 -11.14 29.44 6.85
N VAL A 98 -10.81 28.15 6.85
CA VAL A 98 -11.17 27.21 5.77
C VAL A 98 -12.67 26.91 5.75
N ALA A 99 -13.33 26.89 6.92
CA ALA A 99 -14.78 26.69 7.06
C ALA A 99 -15.61 27.84 6.46
N GLY A 100 -14.99 29.01 6.24
CA GLY A 100 -15.61 30.14 5.54
C GLY A 100 -15.47 30.09 4.02
N PHE A 101 -14.79 29.09 3.45
CA PHE A 101 -14.60 28.99 2.00
C PHE A 101 -15.90 28.61 1.30
N SER A 102 -16.15 29.25 0.14
CA SER A 102 -17.23 28.83 -0.74
C SER A 102 -16.91 27.48 -1.38
N THR A 103 -17.96 26.71 -1.70
CA THR A 103 -17.81 25.42 -2.41
C THR A 103 -17.06 25.58 -3.74
N ASP A 104 -17.32 26.66 -4.48
CA ASP A 104 -16.63 26.94 -5.75
C ASP A 104 -15.13 27.15 -5.57
N TYR A 105 -14.72 27.85 -4.50
CA TYR A 105 -13.32 28.05 -4.18
C TYR A 105 -12.63 26.75 -3.73
N LEU A 106 -13.33 25.89 -2.98
CA LEU A 106 -12.81 24.56 -2.63
C LEU A 106 -12.57 23.69 -3.88
N ILE A 107 -13.48 23.75 -4.86
CA ILE A 107 -13.33 23.04 -6.13
C ILE A 107 -12.15 23.61 -6.93
N ASP A 108 -12.00 24.94 -7.00
CA ASP A 108 -10.86 25.59 -7.66
C ASP A 108 -9.52 25.20 -7.00
N LEU A 109 -9.46 25.14 -5.66
CA LEU A 109 -8.28 24.65 -4.94
C LEU A 109 -7.95 23.19 -5.28
N VAL A 110 -8.94 22.30 -5.26
CA VAL A 110 -8.72 20.87 -5.54
C VAL A 110 -8.28 20.66 -6.99
N THR A 111 -8.88 21.36 -7.94
CA THR A 111 -8.52 21.26 -9.37
C THR A 111 -7.15 21.85 -9.68
N ARG A 112 -6.68 22.85 -8.93
CA ARG A 112 -5.30 23.36 -9.02
C ARG A 112 -4.28 22.45 -8.35
N PHE A 113 -4.67 21.78 -7.27
CA PHE A 113 -3.83 20.83 -6.58
C PHE A 113 -3.63 19.54 -7.38
N ILE A 114 -4.70 19.02 -7.99
CA ILE A 114 -4.69 17.79 -8.78
C ILE A 114 -4.46 18.11 -10.26
N ASN A 115 -3.25 17.84 -10.72
CA ASN A 115 -2.88 18.00 -12.12
C ASN A 115 -3.36 16.80 -12.99
N TRP A 116 -3.91 17.06 -14.18
CA TRP A 116 -4.39 16.00 -15.09
C TRP A 116 -3.29 15.03 -15.56
N GLN A 117 -2.07 15.52 -15.75
CA GLN A 117 -0.90 14.71 -16.07
C GLN A 117 -0.58 13.74 -14.92
N MET A 118 -0.79 14.14 -13.66
CA MET A 118 -0.61 13.25 -12.51
C MET A 118 -1.63 12.11 -12.53
N ILE A 119 -2.90 12.41 -12.80
CA ILE A 119 -3.94 11.37 -12.94
C ILE A 119 -3.59 10.42 -14.09
N GLY A 120 -3.18 10.96 -15.24
CA GLY A 120 -2.71 10.17 -16.38
C GLY A 120 -1.53 9.28 -16.02
N ALA A 121 -0.54 9.78 -15.29
CA ALA A 121 0.61 9.02 -14.84
C ALA A 121 0.21 7.89 -13.87
N ILE A 122 -0.67 8.16 -12.90
CA ILE A 122 -1.20 7.14 -11.98
C ILE A 122 -1.97 6.07 -12.76
N PHE A 123 -2.75 6.46 -13.77
CA PHE A 123 -3.47 5.52 -14.63
C PHE A 123 -2.50 4.64 -15.45
N VAL A 124 -1.46 5.23 -16.06
CA VAL A 124 -0.41 4.48 -16.76
C VAL A 124 0.30 3.52 -15.82
N LEU A 125 0.65 3.97 -14.60
CA LEU A 125 1.24 3.12 -13.58
C LEU A 125 0.31 1.97 -13.17
N LEU A 126 -1.00 2.21 -13.10
CA LEU A 126 -2.00 1.18 -12.80
C LEU A 126 -2.04 0.12 -13.90
N VAL A 127 -2.13 0.54 -15.17
CA VAL A 127 -2.15 -0.38 -16.31
C VAL A 127 -0.85 -1.17 -16.39
N ALA A 128 0.30 -0.50 -16.24
CA ALA A 128 1.60 -1.14 -16.20
C ALA A 128 1.67 -2.17 -15.05
N TRP A 129 1.23 -1.80 -13.85
CA TRP A 129 1.17 -2.72 -12.72
C TRP A 129 0.31 -3.95 -13.00
N LEU A 130 -0.91 -3.75 -13.50
CA LEU A 130 -1.82 -4.86 -13.83
C LEU A 130 -1.20 -5.79 -14.87
N PHE A 131 -0.53 -5.24 -15.89
CA PHE A 131 0.19 -6.01 -16.89
C PHE A 131 1.36 -6.79 -16.28
N LEU A 132 2.28 -6.13 -15.56
CA LEU A 132 3.45 -6.77 -14.94
C LEU A 132 3.06 -7.82 -13.89
N SER A 133 1.98 -7.60 -13.15
CA SER A 133 1.50 -8.53 -12.12
C SER A 133 1.09 -9.90 -12.67
N GLN A 134 0.84 -10.01 -13.98
CA GLN A 134 0.56 -11.30 -14.63
C GLN A 134 1.83 -12.13 -14.86
N TRP A 135 2.98 -11.46 -15.02
CA TRP A 135 4.26 -12.09 -15.38
C TRP A 135 5.13 -12.35 -14.15
N ILE A 136 5.07 -11.46 -13.16
CA ILE A 136 5.88 -11.55 -11.95
C ILE A 136 5.18 -12.47 -10.94
N ARG A 137 5.50 -13.76 -10.99
CA ARG A 137 5.27 -14.69 -9.87
C ARG A 137 6.53 -14.81 -9.04
N ILE A 138 6.51 -14.26 -7.82
CA ILE A 138 7.54 -14.52 -6.82
C ILE A 138 7.24 -15.90 -6.22
N THR A 139 7.59 -16.96 -6.94
CA THR A 139 7.61 -18.32 -6.41
C THR A 139 9.04 -18.71 -6.09
N VAL A 140 9.23 -19.49 -5.04
CA VAL A 140 10.54 -20.04 -4.70
C VAL A 140 11.00 -20.90 -5.88
N PHE A 141 12.24 -20.69 -6.37
CA PHE A 141 12.85 -21.62 -7.31
C PHE A 141 12.94 -22.98 -6.62
N VAL A 142 12.17 -23.96 -7.09
CA VAL A 142 12.39 -25.35 -6.71
C VAL A 142 13.55 -25.82 -7.57
N VAL A 143 14.74 -25.91 -6.96
CA VAL A 143 15.83 -26.68 -7.56
C VAL A 143 15.44 -28.15 -7.39
N ALA A 144 15.24 -28.83 -8.52
CA ALA A 144 15.06 -30.28 -8.59
C ALA A 144 16.42 -30.99 -8.52
#